data_AF-A0A953UZZ3-F1
#
_entry.id   AF-A0A953UZZ3-F1
#
_cell.length_a   1.000
_cell.length_b   1.000
_cell.length_c   1.000
_cell.angle_alpha   90.00
_cell.angle_beta   90.00
_cell.angle_gamma   90.00
#
_symmetry.space_group_name_H-M   'P 1'
#
loop_
_entity.id
_entity.type
_entity.pdbx_description
1 polymer ?
#
loop_
_entity_poly.entity_id
_entity_poly.type
_entity_poly.pdbx_seq_one_letter_code
_entity_poly.pdbx_strand_id
1 'polypeptide(L)'
;MRQSRLALIAAAVVVLASCSAPKTPDPAALEASATARILAIPPATPEKYRGMTDMKGWRNPYLIVRADGVGLLDPDNHLERILKPGELTQALGNLPPSAWPYGRVVALSESGVRSGAADDNVKIRTNRALVAGTLESMHVLINWIPSA
;
A
#
# COMPACT_ATOMS: atom_id res chain seq x y z
N MET A 1 -50.26 -53.89 39.60
CA MET A 1 -49.20 -53.56 40.58
C MET A 1 -47.89 -53.39 39.83
N ARG A 2 -47.21 -52.25 40.01
CA ARG A 2 -45.73 -52.02 40.10
C ARG A 2 -44.79 -52.72 39.09
N GLN A 3 -43.80 -52.10 38.43
CA GLN A 3 -43.27 -50.74 38.31
C GLN A 3 -42.42 -50.63 37.02
N SER A 4 -42.34 -49.40 36.51
CA SER A 4 -41.44 -48.88 35.47
C SER A 4 -39.95 -48.98 35.82
N ARG A 5 -39.08 -49.09 34.80
CA ARG A 5 -37.75 -48.46 34.80
C ARG A 5 -37.47 -47.85 33.42
N LEU A 6 -37.69 -46.54 33.31
CA LEU A 6 -37.10 -45.71 32.25
C LEU A 6 -35.59 -45.68 32.48
N ALA A 7 -34.80 -46.07 31.47
CA ALA A 7 -33.38 -45.74 31.40
C ALA A 7 -33.24 -44.50 30.51
N LEU A 8 -33.11 -43.34 31.16
CA LEU A 8 -32.70 -42.08 30.55
C LEU A 8 -31.22 -42.20 30.17
N ILE A 9 -30.92 -42.36 28.88
CA ILE A 9 -29.56 -42.21 28.35
C ILE A 9 -29.38 -40.71 28.08
N ALA A 10 -28.66 -40.04 28.99
CA ALA A 10 -28.26 -38.66 28.82
C ALA A 10 -27.21 -38.57 27.70
N ALA A 11 -27.62 -38.08 26.53
CA ALA A 11 -26.69 -37.71 25.46
C ALA A 11 -25.97 -36.41 25.85
N ALA A 12 -24.72 -36.53 26.29
CA ALA A 12 -23.84 -35.40 26.50
C ALA A 12 -23.48 -34.78 25.13
N VAL A 13 -24.07 -33.63 24.81
CA VAL A 13 -23.68 -32.81 23.67
C VAL A 13 -22.36 -32.13 24.01
N VAL A 14 -21.25 -32.62 23.45
CA VAL A 14 -19.96 -31.94 23.49
C VAL A 14 -20.02 -30.75 22.53
N VAL A 15 -20.21 -29.54 23.07
CA VAL A 15 -20.08 -28.30 22.31
C VAL A 15 -18.58 -28.02 22.15
N LEU A 16 -18.05 -28.29 20.95
CA LEU A 16 -16.73 -27.79 20.55
C LEU A 16 -16.84 -26.28 20.32
N ALA A 17 -16.66 -25.49 21.38
CA ALA A 17 -16.42 -24.07 21.26
C ALA A 17 -15.04 -23.86 20.63
N SER A 18 -15.00 -23.77 19.29
CA SER A 18 -13.79 -23.44 18.54
C SER A 18 -13.48 -21.94 18.72
N CYS A 19 -12.91 -21.59 19.87
CA CYS A 19 -12.33 -20.27 20.09
C CYS A 19 -11.02 -20.17 19.30
N SER A 20 -11.10 -19.84 18.01
CA SER A 20 -9.91 -19.44 17.26
C SER A 20 -9.47 -18.07 17.75
N ALA A 21 -8.32 -18.02 18.42
CA ALA A 21 -7.65 -16.76 18.74
C ALA A 21 -7.41 -15.96 17.44
N PRO A 22 -7.51 -14.61 17.45
CA PRO A 22 -7.20 -13.81 16.28
C PRO A 22 -5.73 -14.03 15.91
N LYS A 23 -5.49 -14.76 14.81
CA LYS A 23 -4.16 -14.98 14.27
C LYS A 23 -3.72 -13.66 13.63
N THR A 24 -2.72 -13.00 14.21
CA THR A 24 -2.09 -11.84 13.57
C THR A 24 -1.70 -12.23 12.14
N PRO A 25 -2.11 -11.47 11.12
CA PRO A 25 -1.77 -11.79 9.74
C PRO A 25 -0.26 -11.83 9.53
N ASP A 26 0.22 -12.84 8.81
CA ASP A 26 1.61 -12.94 8.37
C ASP A 26 1.98 -11.71 7.50
N PRO A 27 3.10 -11.01 7.75
CA PRO A 27 3.57 -9.92 6.92
C PRO A 27 3.59 -10.22 5.42
N ALA A 28 3.95 -11.45 5.02
CA ALA A 28 3.94 -11.84 3.61
C ALA A 28 2.52 -11.90 3.03
N ALA A 29 1.55 -12.37 3.81
CA ALA A 29 0.15 -12.40 3.41
C ALA A 29 -0.45 -11.00 3.30
N LEU A 30 -0.04 -10.08 4.19
CA LEU A 30 -0.41 -8.67 4.09
C LEU A 30 0.14 -8.06 2.80
N GLU A 31 1.41 -8.29 2.49
CA GLU A 31 2.07 -7.86 1.25
C GLU A 31 1.34 -8.33 0.00
N ALA A 32 1.05 -9.64 -0.06
CA ALA A 32 0.31 -10.23 -1.18
C ALA A 32 -1.09 -9.63 -1.33
N SER A 33 -1.79 -9.40 -0.22
CA SER A 33 -3.12 -8.77 -0.22
C SER A 33 -3.07 -7.32 -0.73
N ALA A 34 -2.08 -6.54 -0.30
CA ALA A 34 -1.91 -5.16 -0.77
C ALA A 34 -1.55 -5.11 -2.26
N THR A 35 -0.65 -6.00 -2.70
CA THR A 35 -0.31 -6.16 -4.13
C THR A 35 -1.54 -6.52 -4.95
N ALA A 36 -2.36 -7.48 -4.49
CA ALA A 36 -3.60 -7.86 -5.18
C ALA A 36 -4.58 -6.69 -5.31
N ARG A 37 -4.71 -5.85 -4.27
CA ARG A 37 -5.52 -4.63 -4.31
C ARG A 37 -5.00 -3.63 -5.32
N ILE A 38 -3.68 -3.47 -5.43
CA ILE A 38 -3.07 -2.61 -6.45
C ILE A 38 -3.35 -3.18 -7.85
N LEU A 39 -3.17 -4.48 -8.08
CA LEU A 39 -3.41 -5.13 -9.36
C LEU A 39 -4.89 -5.08 -9.81
N ALA A 40 -5.84 -4.89 -8.89
CA ALA A 40 -7.25 -4.70 -9.21
C ALA A 40 -7.57 -3.32 -9.82
N ILE A 41 -6.71 -2.30 -9.61
CA ILE A 41 -6.85 -0.98 -10.23
C ILE A 41 -6.60 -1.12 -11.73
N PRO A 42 -7.35 -0.48 -12.65
CA PRO A 42 -7.08 -0.58 -14.08
C PRO A 42 -5.66 -0.17 -14.49
N PRO A 43 -5.12 -0.70 -15.60
CA PRO A 43 -3.87 -0.18 -16.18
C PRO A 43 -3.90 1.34 -16.35
N ALA A 44 -2.73 1.97 -16.30
CA ALA A 44 -2.62 3.41 -16.50
C ALA A 44 -3.24 3.85 -17.84
N THR A 45 -3.87 5.03 -17.84
CA THR A 45 -4.45 5.67 -19.03
C THR A 45 -3.64 6.93 -19.37
N PRO A 46 -2.57 6.84 -20.16
CA PRO A 46 -1.61 7.92 -20.34
C PRO A 46 -2.16 9.21 -20.94
N GLU A 47 -3.24 9.10 -21.70
CA GLU A 47 -3.97 10.21 -22.33
C GLU A 47 -4.49 11.21 -21.28
N LYS A 48 -4.68 10.76 -20.02
CA LYS A 48 -5.16 11.58 -18.91
C LYS A 48 -4.09 12.46 -18.26
N TYR A 49 -2.79 12.17 -18.47
CA TYR A 49 -1.71 12.86 -17.73
C TYR A 49 -0.48 13.24 -18.55
N ARG A 50 -0.19 12.61 -19.71
CA ARG A 50 1.03 12.90 -20.49
C ARG A 50 1.18 14.36 -20.94
N GLY A 51 0.08 15.10 -21.11
CA GLY A 51 0.09 16.50 -21.52
C GLY A 51 0.23 17.51 -20.37
N MET A 52 0.32 17.06 -19.13
CA MET A 52 0.35 17.93 -17.96
C MET A 52 1.77 18.45 -17.71
N THR A 53 1.96 19.77 -17.75
CA THR A 53 3.27 20.40 -17.62
C THR A 53 3.55 20.95 -16.22
N ASP A 54 2.52 21.36 -15.47
CA ASP A 54 2.68 22.04 -14.18
C ASP A 54 2.21 21.21 -12.96
N MET A 55 1.78 19.97 -13.20
CA MET A 55 1.27 19.01 -12.20
C MET A 55 0.09 19.48 -11.35
N LYS A 56 -0.49 20.68 -11.61
CA LYS A 56 -1.61 21.21 -10.82
C LYS A 56 -2.87 20.35 -10.92
N GLY A 57 -3.03 19.69 -12.05
CA GLY A 57 -4.16 18.79 -12.29
C GLY A 57 -3.92 17.36 -11.80
N TRP A 58 -2.77 17.03 -11.22
CA TRP A 58 -2.44 15.64 -10.87
C TRP A 58 -3.32 15.15 -9.70
N ARG A 59 -3.99 14.01 -9.89
CA ARG A 59 -4.92 13.44 -8.89
C ARG A 59 -4.62 12.02 -8.43
N ASN A 60 -3.64 11.37 -9.06
CA ASN A 60 -3.17 10.05 -8.63
C ASN A 60 -2.21 10.20 -7.44
N PRO A 61 -1.74 9.11 -6.81
CA PRO A 61 -0.79 9.22 -5.71
C PRO A 61 0.50 9.89 -6.17
N TYR A 62 1.05 10.73 -5.30
CA TYR A 62 2.30 11.46 -5.53
C TYR A 62 3.32 11.03 -4.48
N LEU A 63 4.48 10.61 -4.94
CA LEU A 63 5.59 10.13 -4.13
C LEU A 63 6.78 11.08 -4.23
N ILE A 64 7.44 11.33 -3.10
CA ILE A 64 8.68 12.13 -3.01
C ILE A 64 9.77 11.23 -2.42
N VAL A 65 10.81 10.94 -3.20
CA VAL A 65 11.98 10.19 -2.69
C VAL A 65 12.83 11.11 -1.84
N ARG A 66 13.19 10.65 -0.64
CA ARG A 66 13.96 11.41 0.34
C ARG A 66 15.11 10.59 0.89
N ALA A 67 16.00 11.24 1.65
CA ALA A 67 17.09 10.54 2.35
C ALA A 67 16.56 9.67 3.51
N ASP A 68 15.50 10.12 4.17
CA ASP A 68 14.86 9.46 5.32
C ASP A 68 13.78 8.44 4.93
N GLY A 69 13.42 8.34 3.64
CA GLY A 69 12.45 7.36 3.15
C GLY A 69 11.74 7.80 1.87
N VAL A 70 10.44 7.56 1.81
CA VAL A 70 9.55 8.01 0.73
C VAL A 70 8.35 8.74 1.33
N GLY A 71 8.17 10.00 0.92
CA GLY A 71 6.97 10.77 1.23
C GLY A 71 5.83 10.33 0.32
N LEU A 72 4.67 10.01 0.90
CA LEU A 72 3.41 9.86 0.19
C LEU A 72 2.55 11.09 0.48
N LEU A 73 2.21 11.86 -0.54
CA LEU A 73 1.27 12.97 -0.40
C LEU A 73 -0.15 12.45 -0.34
N ASP A 74 -0.86 12.80 0.72
CA ASP A 74 -2.28 12.56 0.87
C ASP A 74 -3.06 13.46 -0.10
N PRO A 75 -3.91 12.89 -0.97
CA PRO A 75 -4.66 13.67 -1.96
C PRO A 75 -5.74 14.57 -1.34
N ASP A 76 -6.20 14.28 -0.12
CA ASP A 76 -7.34 14.96 0.51
C ASP A 76 -6.88 16.17 1.34
N ASN A 77 -5.77 16.05 2.07
CA ASN A 77 -5.28 17.08 3.00
C ASN A 77 -3.90 17.63 2.64
N HIS A 78 -3.27 17.12 1.57
CA HIS A 78 -1.93 17.51 1.11
C HIS A 78 -0.81 17.34 2.16
N LEU A 79 -1.04 16.53 3.19
CA LEU A 79 0.00 16.19 4.15
C LEU A 79 0.90 15.09 3.60
N GLU A 80 2.20 15.26 3.81
CA GLU A 80 3.20 14.26 3.47
C GLU A 80 3.33 13.24 4.61
N ARG A 81 3.09 11.97 4.30
CA ARG A 81 3.39 10.86 5.21
C ARG A 81 4.71 10.22 4.79
N ILE A 82 5.72 10.31 5.67
CA ILE A 82 7.01 9.65 5.46
C ILE A 82 6.89 8.16 5.76
N LEU A 83 7.27 7.35 4.80
CA LEU A 83 7.25 5.89 4.84
C LEU A 83 8.67 5.34 4.71
N LYS A 84 8.92 4.18 5.31
CA LYS A 84 10.06 3.36 4.91
C LYS A 84 9.79 2.77 3.52
N PRO A 85 10.81 2.54 2.67
CA PRO A 85 10.60 1.95 1.35
C PRO A 85 9.81 0.62 1.36
N GLY A 86 10.00 -0.21 2.39
CA GLY A 86 9.28 -1.47 2.56
C GLY A 86 7.80 -1.34 2.97
N GLU A 87 7.33 -0.15 3.33
CA GLU A 87 5.92 0.11 3.70
C GLU A 87 5.10 0.59 2.48
N LEU A 88 5.75 0.83 1.35
CA LEU A 88 5.14 1.46 0.17
C LEU A 88 3.98 0.64 -0.39
N THR A 89 4.15 -0.66 -0.56
CA THR A 89 3.11 -1.56 -1.11
C THR A 89 1.85 -1.53 -0.24
N GLN A 90 2.00 -1.65 1.08
CA GLN A 90 0.88 -1.54 2.01
C GLN A 90 0.21 -0.17 1.92
N ALA A 91 1.00 0.90 1.93
CA ALA A 91 0.47 2.26 1.89
C ALA A 91 -0.36 2.50 0.62
N LEU A 92 0.14 2.11 -0.55
CA LEU A 92 -0.56 2.25 -1.83
C LEU A 92 -1.77 1.31 -1.92
N GLY A 93 -1.65 0.07 -1.46
CA GLY A 93 -2.75 -0.91 -1.46
C GLY A 93 -3.87 -0.62 -0.46
N ASN A 94 -3.63 0.29 0.49
CA ASN A 94 -4.64 0.81 1.43
C ASN A 94 -5.34 2.07 0.90
N LEU A 95 -4.88 2.68 -0.18
CA LEU A 95 -5.57 3.82 -0.79
C LEU A 95 -6.92 3.36 -1.39
N PRO A 96 -7.98 4.19 -1.28
CA PRO A 96 -9.24 3.86 -1.92
C PRO A 96 -9.10 3.88 -3.46
N PRO A 97 -9.95 3.13 -4.20
CA PRO A 97 -9.93 3.16 -5.67
C PRO A 97 -10.07 4.57 -6.28
N SER A 98 -10.75 5.49 -5.58
CA SER A 98 -10.91 6.89 -5.98
C SER A 98 -9.59 7.67 -6.05
N ALA A 99 -8.53 7.19 -5.39
CA ALA A 99 -7.20 7.77 -5.46
C ALA A 99 -6.49 7.46 -6.80
N TRP A 100 -7.07 6.64 -7.68
CA TRP A 100 -6.44 6.18 -8.92
C TRP A 100 -7.23 6.56 -10.20
N PRO A 101 -7.69 7.83 -10.37
CA PRO A 101 -8.48 8.22 -11.55
C PRO A 101 -7.76 8.02 -12.89
N TYR A 102 -6.42 7.88 -12.89
CA TYR A 102 -5.59 7.65 -14.09
C TYR A 102 -5.14 6.20 -14.26
N GLY A 103 -5.67 5.27 -13.46
CA GLY A 103 -5.21 3.88 -13.40
C GLY A 103 -3.92 3.75 -12.59
N ARG A 104 -3.24 2.60 -12.66
CA ARG A 104 -2.00 2.30 -11.91
C ARG A 104 -0.80 3.10 -12.41
N VAL A 105 -0.75 4.36 -12.01
CA VAL A 105 0.38 5.27 -12.24
C VAL A 105 0.56 6.17 -11.02
N VAL A 106 1.80 6.48 -10.66
CA VAL A 106 2.12 7.44 -9.60
C VAL A 106 3.03 8.53 -10.16
N ALA A 107 2.91 9.74 -9.61
CA ALA A 107 3.92 10.76 -9.81
C ALA A 107 5.07 10.48 -8.85
N LEU A 108 6.31 10.60 -9.33
CA LEU A 108 7.50 10.39 -8.52
C LEU A 108 8.47 11.54 -8.76
N SER A 109 8.83 12.23 -7.68
CA SER A 109 9.91 13.22 -7.67
C SER A 109 10.98 12.85 -6.65
N GLU A 110 12.11 13.53 -6.72
CA GLU A 110 13.17 13.47 -5.71
C GLU A 110 13.16 14.76 -4.91
N SER A 111 13.40 14.67 -3.60
CA SER A 111 13.50 15.84 -2.74
C SER A 111 14.72 16.67 -3.13
N GLY A 112 14.49 17.95 -3.46
CA GLY A 112 15.54 18.94 -3.70
C GLY A 112 16.24 19.40 -2.42
N VAL A 113 15.61 19.20 -1.25
CA VAL A 113 16.16 19.58 0.07
C VAL A 113 17.23 18.58 0.46
N ARG A 114 18.48 18.92 0.09
CA ARG A 114 19.68 18.20 0.49
C ARG A 114 20.25 18.91 1.70
N SER A 115 20.51 18.20 2.80
CA SER A 115 21.17 18.80 3.98
C SER A 115 22.66 19.10 3.73
N GLY A 116 23.13 19.02 2.48
CA GLY A 116 24.52 19.22 2.07
C GLY A 116 25.45 18.04 2.37
N ALA A 117 24.99 17.01 3.08
CA ALA A 117 25.79 15.82 3.36
C ALA A 117 25.86 14.90 2.13
N ALA A 118 27.07 14.49 1.74
CA ALA A 118 27.26 13.54 0.64
C ALA A 118 26.47 12.23 0.82
N ASP A 119 26.22 11.83 2.07
CA ASP A 119 25.43 10.67 2.48
C ASP A 119 23.96 10.76 2.05
N ASP A 120 23.35 11.96 2.06
CA ASP A 120 21.94 12.13 1.69
C ASP A 120 21.70 11.80 0.21
N ASN A 121 22.62 12.18 -0.68
CA ASN A 121 22.50 11.85 -2.11
C ASN A 121 22.60 10.34 -2.36
N VAL A 122 23.43 9.63 -1.58
CA VAL A 122 23.54 8.18 -1.66
C VAL A 122 22.23 7.54 -1.18
N LYS A 123 21.69 7.99 -0.05
CA LYS A 123 20.40 7.50 0.48
C LYS A 123 19.24 7.76 -0.48
N ILE A 124 19.14 8.96 -1.06
CA ILE A 124 18.11 9.30 -2.05
C ILE A 124 18.21 8.36 -3.26
N ARG A 125 19.41 8.13 -3.80
CA ARG A 125 19.61 7.20 -4.94
C ARG A 125 19.21 5.77 -4.57
N THR A 126 19.55 5.31 -3.37
CA THR A 126 19.18 3.97 -2.88
C THR A 126 17.66 3.85 -2.73
N ASN A 127 17.03 4.80 -2.04
CA ASN A 127 15.58 4.82 -1.86
C ASN A 127 14.84 4.91 -3.19
N ARG A 128 15.35 5.71 -4.14
CA ARG A 128 14.82 5.79 -5.50
C ARG A 128 14.81 4.44 -6.20
N ALA A 129 15.93 3.71 -6.14
CA ALA A 129 16.05 2.40 -6.77
C ALA A 129 15.08 1.39 -6.13
N LEU A 130 14.98 1.39 -4.80
CA LEU A 130 14.03 0.53 -4.06
C LEU A 130 12.58 0.85 -4.43
N VAL A 131 12.19 2.13 -4.37
CA VAL A 131 10.83 2.58 -4.71
C VAL A 131 10.49 2.23 -6.16
N ALA A 132 11.39 2.49 -7.11
CA ALA A 132 11.16 2.18 -8.52
C ALA A 132 10.99 0.67 -8.76
N GLY A 133 11.86 -0.16 -8.17
CA GLY A 133 11.73 -1.62 -8.28
C GLY A 133 10.46 -2.17 -7.64
N THR A 134 10.06 -1.63 -6.48
CA THR A 134 8.80 -2.01 -5.83
C THR A 134 7.61 -1.66 -6.72
N LEU A 135 7.54 -0.43 -7.26
CA LEU A 135 6.46 0.00 -8.16
C LEU A 135 6.39 -0.85 -9.43
N GLU A 136 7.54 -1.18 -10.02
CA GLU A 136 7.63 -2.05 -11.20
C GLU A 136 7.08 -3.44 -10.91
N SER A 137 7.45 -4.04 -9.76
CA SER A 137 6.97 -5.37 -9.37
C SER A 137 5.44 -5.45 -9.21
N MET A 138 4.79 -4.32 -8.90
CA MET A 138 3.33 -4.20 -8.76
C MET A 138 2.63 -3.73 -10.05
N HIS A 139 3.36 -3.62 -11.17
CA HIS A 139 2.85 -3.07 -12.44
C HIS A 139 2.26 -1.66 -12.32
N VAL A 140 2.89 -0.81 -11.51
CA VAL A 140 2.56 0.61 -11.37
C VAL A 140 3.52 1.43 -12.23
N LEU A 141 2.98 2.22 -13.17
CA LEU A 141 3.81 3.11 -13.98
C LEU A 141 4.30 4.32 -13.17
N ILE A 142 5.47 4.81 -13.54
CA ILE A 142 6.07 5.99 -12.92
C ILE A 142 5.98 7.16 -13.91
N ASN A 143 5.33 8.24 -13.49
CA ASN A 143 5.41 9.54 -14.15
C ASN A 143 6.46 10.39 -13.42
N TRP A 144 7.67 10.47 -13.97
CA TRP A 144 8.77 11.21 -13.37
C TRP A 144 8.52 12.72 -13.43
N ILE A 145 8.55 13.35 -12.26
CA ILE A 145 8.45 14.80 -12.13
C ILE A 145 9.85 15.35 -11.87
N PRO A 146 10.33 16.33 -12.66
CA PRO A 146 11.58 17.01 -12.37
C PRO A 146 11.57 17.52 -10.93
N SER A 147 12.68 17.33 -10.21
CA SER A 147 12.84 17.90 -8.87
C SER A 147 12.69 19.41 -8.94
N ALA A 148 11.91 19.99 -8.03
CA ALA A 148 11.87 21.43 -7.80
C ALA A 148 13.16 21.93 -7.12
#